data_AF-A0A1J7IP39-F1
#
_entry.id   AF-A0A1J7IP39-F1
#
_cell.length_a   1.000
_cell.length_b   1.000
_cell.length_c   1.000
_cell.angle_alpha   90.00
_cell.angle_beta   90.00
_cell.angle_gamma   90.00
#
_symmetry.space_group_name_H-M   'P 1'
#
loop_
_entity.id
_entity.type
_entity.pdbx_description
1 polymer ?
#
loop_
_entity_poly.entity_id
_entity_poly.type
_entity_poly.pdbx_seq_one_letter_code
_entity_poly.pdbx_strand_id
1 'polypeptide(L)'
;LYSRRTERLRKKQIKKRNRPLPEFRNILDLPYELLMEILSLVYPGDLVRLSRANKALREFITQEEHALARNIIQWRYPCLEKCFRLPVPLEEVDPDFHPALQNPERHGFLRRPYQHVMSPDPNILCTCLTCQLRWNSLCLAVDFAHFQGHLDRGDPMPMIPRGRNPTWNQKLVKANAEVVAKALREPTWYACILEAHLNSTVRSIKRHSENKGNRRRRFRMTKEDEQAGTDLFLERSGPPTVDFPFHRDNYYMLEAYLPNRGWNGDEGRWMYMDANQHDRDVAMLARWYQRQKENTPADT
;
A
#
# COMPACT_ATOMS: atom_id res chain seq x y z
N LEU A 1 -34.32 43.98 44.73
CA LEU A 1 -34.26 42.59 44.21
C LEU A 1 -32.83 42.20 43.84
N TYR A 2 -32.03 41.73 44.80
CA TYR A 2 -30.73 41.07 44.52
C TYR A 2 -30.49 39.94 45.52
N SER A 3 -30.51 38.69 45.07
CA SER A 3 -30.36 37.52 45.93
C SER A 3 -28.90 37.13 46.08
N ARG A 4 -28.46 36.81 47.30
CA ARG A 4 -27.15 36.15 47.55
C ARG A 4 -26.97 34.87 46.72
N ARG A 5 -28.07 34.25 46.24
CA ARG A 5 -28.05 33.07 45.35
C ARG A 5 -27.62 33.42 43.91
N THR A 6 -28.07 34.55 43.35
CA THR A 6 -27.69 34.98 41.99
C THR A 6 -26.27 35.55 41.95
N GLU A 7 -25.83 36.22 43.01
CA GLU A 7 -24.45 36.68 43.15
C GLU A 7 -23.45 35.51 43.21
N ARG A 8 -23.76 34.46 44.00
CA ARG A 8 -22.98 33.21 44.04
C ARG A 8 -22.93 32.51 42.67
N LEU A 9 -24.02 32.52 41.90
CA LEU A 9 -24.04 31.97 40.53
C LEU A 9 -23.17 32.79 39.57
N ARG A 10 -23.27 34.12 39.57
CA ARG A 10 -22.37 35.00 38.80
C ARG A 10 -20.90 34.76 39.18
N LYS A 11 -20.56 34.71 40.47
CA LYS A 11 -19.20 34.41 40.94
C LYS A 11 -18.73 33.00 40.51
N LYS A 12 -19.59 31.98 40.50
CA LYS A 12 -19.27 30.66 39.93
C LYS A 12 -19.03 30.70 38.42
N GLN A 13 -19.86 31.41 37.66
CA GLN A 13 -19.69 31.56 36.20
C GLN A 13 -18.41 32.31 35.85
N ILE A 14 -18.12 33.43 36.53
CA ILE A 14 -16.86 34.17 36.36
C ILE A 14 -15.67 33.28 36.70
N LYS A 15 -15.70 32.51 37.80
CA LYS A 15 -14.61 31.58 38.16
C LYS A 15 -14.50 30.36 37.21
N LYS A 16 -15.53 30.08 36.39
CA LYS A 16 -15.50 29.08 35.31
C LYS A 16 -14.97 29.67 33.99
N ARG A 17 -15.24 30.95 33.71
CA ARG A 17 -14.79 31.68 32.50
C ARG A 17 -13.36 32.25 32.63
N ASN A 18 -12.96 32.58 33.85
CA ASN A 18 -11.61 33.02 34.21
C ASN A 18 -10.79 31.86 34.81
N ARG A 19 -11.14 30.61 34.52
CA ARG A 19 -10.22 29.49 34.73
C ARG A 19 -9.11 29.64 33.68
N PRO A 20 -7.81 29.56 34.03
CA PRO A 20 -6.78 29.49 33.01
C PRO A 20 -7.06 28.29 32.10
N LEU A 21 -6.77 28.44 30.80
CA LEU A 21 -6.72 27.33 29.88
C LEU A 21 -5.64 26.34 30.35
N PRO A 22 -5.74 25.03 30.01
CA PRO A 22 -4.65 24.10 30.22
C PRO A 22 -3.37 24.65 29.57
N GLU A 23 -2.29 24.71 30.33
CA GLU A 23 -0.98 25.09 29.81
C GLU A 23 -0.39 23.88 29.10
N PHE A 24 -0.67 23.75 27.79
CA PHE A 24 -0.07 22.74 26.94
C PHE A 24 1.43 23.05 26.78
N ARG A 25 2.29 22.26 27.42
CA ARG A 25 3.75 22.43 27.42
C ARG A 25 4.42 21.61 26.33
N ASN A 26 3.78 20.53 25.88
CA ASN A 26 4.22 19.68 24.79
C ASN A 26 3.03 19.07 24.02
N ILE A 27 3.31 18.46 22.86
CA ILE A 27 2.27 17.93 21.96
C ILE A 27 1.42 16.80 22.56
N LEU A 28 1.94 16.07 23.57
CA LEU A 28 1.21 14.99 24.25
C LEU A 28 0.29 15.50 25.37
N ASP A 29 0.32 16.80 25.69
CA ASP A 29 -0.66 17.42 26.60
C ASP A 29 -1.98 17.73 25.89
N LEU A 30 -2.03 17.62 24.56
CA LEU A 30 -3.23 17.88 23.75
C LEU A 30 -4.33 16.85 24.01
N PRO A 31 -5.61 17.23 23.83
CA PRO A 31 -6.71 16.27 23.70
C PRO A 31 -6.40 15.19 22.65
N TYR A 32 -6.79 13.95 22.96
CA TYR A 32 -6.60 12.77 22.12
C TYR A 32 -7.05 13.02 20.67
N GLU A 33 -8.19 13.66 20.49
CA GLU A 33 -8.81 13.95 19.19
C GLU A 33 -7.91 14.86 18.34
N LEU A 34 -7.33 15.89 18.94
CA LEU A 34 -6.43 16.83 18.25
C LEU A 34 -5.07 16.18 17.95
N LEU A 35 -4.56 15.34 18.85
CA LEU A 35 -3.33 14.58 18.60
C LEU A 35 -3.52 13.59 17.44
N MET A 36 -4.65 12.89 17.40
CA MET A 36 -5.02 11.99 16.30
C MET A 36 -5.22 12.74 14.97
N GLU A 37 -5.87 13.90 14.98
CA GLU A 37 -6.03 14.74 13.79
C GLU A 37 -4.67 15.21 13.25
N ILE A 38 -3.81 15.77 14.11
CA ILE A 38 -2.46 16.22 13.73
C ILE A 38 -1.62 15.05 13.17
N LEU A 39 -1.60 13.90 13.83
CA LEU A 39 -0.84 12.74 13.38
C LEU A 39 -1.40 12.12 12.09
N SER A 40 -2.71 12.21 11.85
CA SER A 40 -3.34 11.78 10.59
C SER A 40 -2.99 12.66 9.39
N LEU A 41 -2.44 13.86 9.61
CA LEU A 41 -1.94 14.74 8.55
C LEU A 41 -0.48 14.42 8.12
N VAL A 42 0.27 13.71 8.97
CA VAL A 42 1.68 13.36 8.76
C VAL A 42 1.82 12.27 7.68
N TYR A 43 2.92 12.27 6.92
CA TYR A 43 3.22 11.18 5.98
C TYR A 43 3.59 9.89 6.75
N PRO A 44 3.20 8.69 6.27
CA PRO A 44 3.53 7.42 6.94
C PRO A 44 5.00 7.26 7.32
N GLY A 45 5.92 7.59 6.42
CA GLY A 45 7.36 7.55 6.65
C GLY A 45 7.84 8.56 7.71
N ASP A 46 7.16 9.69 7.87
CA ASP A 46 7.39 10.64 8.96
C ASP A 46 6.76 10.18 10.28
N LEU A 47 5.63 9.48 10.25
CA LEU A 47 5.02 8.87 11.45
C LEU A 47 5.96 7.78 12.03
N VAL A 48 6.59 6.98 11.17
CA VAL A 48 7.64 6.00 11.55
C VAL A 48 8.95 6.68 12.01
N ARG A 49 9.25 7.90 11.54
CA ARG A 49 10.35 8.71 12.11
C ARG A 49 9.97 9.28 13.49
N LEU A 50 8.74 9.74 13.65
CA LEU A 50 8.23 10.39 14.87
C LEU A 50 8.08 9.39 16.04
N SER A 51 7.66 8.15 15.79
CA SER A 51 7.64 7.07 16.78
C SER A 51 9.04 6.68 17.29
N ARG A 52 10.11 7.19 16.67
CA ARG A 52 11.50 7.01 17.13
C ARG A 52 12.05 8.21 17.90
N ALA A 53 11.29 9.32 18.01
CA ALA A 53 11.75 10.55 18.66
C ALA A 53 11.76 10.45 20.19
N ASN A 54 10.74 9.84 20.81
CA ASN A 54 10.73 9.53 22.24
C ASN A 54 9.81 8.34 22.56
N LYS A 55 9.92 7.82 23.80
CA LYS A 55 9.15 6.64 24.27
C LYS A 55 7.63 6.84 24.20
N ALA A 56 7.12 8.00 24.62
CA ALA A 56 5.68 8.24 24.73
C ALA A 56 5.00 8.43 23.36
N LEU A 57 5.67 9.12 22.42
CA LEU A 57 5.23 9.16 21.02
C LEU A 57 5.22 7.76 20.40
N ARG A 58 6.20 6.91 20.70
CA ARG A 58 6.21 5.52 20.25
C ARG A 58 5.02 4.74 20.78
N GLU A 59 4.78 4.82 22.08
CA GLU A 59 3.69 4.09 22.74
C GLU A 59 2.32 4.54 22.22
N PHE A 60 2.10 5.85 22.03
CA PHE A 60 0.88 6.36 21.41
C PHE A 60 0.69 5.89 19.96
N ILE A 61 1.71 6.06 19.10
CA ILE A 61 1.62 5.72 17.67
C ILE A 61 1.46 4.20 17.46
N THR A 62 2.05 3.37 18.32
CA THR A 62 1.86 1.90 18.28
C THR A 62 0.51 1.46 18.85
N GLN A 63 -0.08 2.18 19.82
CA GLN A 63 -1.43 1.89 20.32
C GLN A 63 -2.50 2.25 19.28
N GLU A 64 -2.37 3.42 18.65
CA GLU A 64 -3.36 3.94 17.70
C GLU A 64 -3.06 3.59 16.22
N GLU A 65 -2.16 2.63 15.97
CA GLU A 65 -1.59 2.39 14.64
C GLU A 65 -2.67 2.14 13.56
N HIS A 66 -3.64 1.28 13.87
CA HIS A 66 -4.74 0.95 12.94
C HIS A 66 -5.61 2.17 12.62
N ALA A 67 -5.85 3.06 13.58
CA ALA A 67 -6.67 4.24 13.40
C ALA A 67 -5.92 5.33 12.60
N LEU A 68 -4.65 5.59 12.96
CA LEU A 68 -3.79 6.53 12.24
C LEU A 68 -3.56 6.09 10.79
N ALA A 69 -3.15 4.85 10.57
CA ALA A 69 -2.91 4.33 9.22
C ALA A 69 -4.18 4.37 8.36
N ARG A 70 -5.34 3.99 8.91
CA ARG A 70 -6.63 4.07 8.20
C ARG A 70 -6.98 5.50 7.81
N ASN A 71 -6.88 6.46 8.72
CA ASN A 71 -7.17 7.86 8.43
C ASN A 71 -6.26 8.39 7.31
N ILE A 72 -4.95 8.11 7.41
CA ILE A 72 -3.95 8.54 6.41
C ILE A 72 -4.23 7.90 5.05
N ILE A 73 -4.54 6.60 5.00
CA ILE A 73 -4.84 5.88 3.74
C ILE A 73 -6.13 6.41 3.10
N GLN A 74 -7.21 6.55 3.87
CA GLN A 74 -8.50 7.00 3.33
C GLN A 74 -8.46 8.45 2.82
N TRP A 75 -7.61 9.30 3.41
CA TRP A 75 -7.43 10.69 2.98
C TRP A 75 -6.40 10.86 1.84
N ARG A 76 -5.22 10.24 1.95
CA ARG A 76 -4.11 10.44 0.98
C ARG A 76 -4.11 9.44 -0.17
N TYR A 77 -4.52 8.19 0.08
CA TYR A 77 -4.31 7.06 -0.84
C TYR A 77 -5.60 6.31 -1.31
N PRO A 78 -6.77 6.96 -1.47
CA PRO A 78 -8.02 6.27 -1.82
C PRO A 78 -8.04 5.66 -3.24
N CYS A 79 -7.12 5.98 -4.15
CA CYS A 79 -6.96 5.24 -5.41
C CYS A 79 -6.04 4.03 -5.24
N LEU A 80 -4.91 4.23 -4.56
CA LEU A 80 -3.86 3.25 -4.40
C LEU A 80 -4.26 2.11 -3.46
N GLU A 81 -5.07 2.37 -2.41
CA GLU A 81 -5.68 1.34 -1.57
C GLU A 81 -6.51 0.33 -2.40
N LYS A 82 -7.33 0.86 -3.33
CA LYS A 82 -8.17 0.05 -4.22
C LYS A 82 -7.33 -0.78 -5.21
N CYS A 83 -6.16 -0.28 -5.61
CA CYS A 83 -5.25 -0.95 -6.54
C CYS A 83 -4.36 -2.00 -5.84
N PHE A 84 -3.65 -1.59 -4.80
CA PHE A 84 -2.63 -2.35 -4.08
C PHE A 84 -3.20 -3.00 -2.81
N ARG A 85 -4.31 -3.75 -2.94
CA ARG A 85 -4.86 -4.50 -1.80
C ARG A 85 -3.84 -5.52 -1.26
N LEU A 86 -3.85 -5.76 0.05
CA LEU A 86 -3.02 -6.78 0.68
C LEU A 86 -3.42 -8.21 0.25
N PRO A 87 -2.47 -9.15 0.09
CA PRO A 87 -2.78 -10.58 0.01
C PRO A 87 -3.26 -11.09 1.37
N VAL A 88 -4.08 -12.15 1.35
CA VAL A 88 -4.69 -12.72 2.56
C VAL A 88 -3.71 -13.70 3.22
N PRO A 89 -3.45 -13.61 4.54
CA PRO A 89 -2.72 -14.63 5.30
C PRO A 89 -3.32 -16.03 5.12
N LEU A 90 -2.51 -17.08 5.16
CA LEU A 90 -3.04 -18.45 5.05
C LEU A 90 -3.93 -18.81 6.26
N GLU A 91 -3.61 -18.27 7.44
CA GLU A 91 -4.36 -18.43 8.69
C GLU A 91 -5.77 -17.83 8.66
N GLU A 92 -6.07 -16.92 7.73
CA GLU A 92 -7.42 -16.37 7.50
C GLU A 92 -8.25 -17.19 6.49
N VAL A 93 -7.63 -18.16 5.80
CA VAL A 93 -8.32 -19.04 4.83
C VAL A 93 -8.73 -20.34 5.50
N ASP A 94 -9.90 -20.87 5.10
CA ASP A 94 -10.41 -22.17 5.54
C ASP A 94 -9.37 -23.30 5.40
N PRO A 95 -9.03 -24.03 6.50
CA PRO A 95 -8.11 -25.16 6.50
C PRO A 95 -8.37 -26.23 5.42
N ASP A 96 -9.62 -26.47 5.04
CA ASP A 96 -9.97 -27.45 4.00
C ASP A 96 -9.36 -27.10 2.62
N PHE A 97 -9.04 -25.83 2.40
CA PHE A 97 -8.41 -25.34 1.16
C PHE A 97 -6.88 -25.25 1.25
N HIS A 98 -6.26 -25.38 2.43
CA HIS A 98 -4.81 -25.27 2.60
C HIS A 98 -4.03 -26.27 1.72
N PRO A 99 -4.40 -27.56 1.61
CA PRO A 99 -3.67 -28.51 0.75
C PRO A 99 -3.71 -28.15 -0.75
N ALA A 100 -4.79 -27.51 -1.21
CA ALA A 100 -4.91 -27.04 -2.61
C ALA A 100 -4.05 -25.79 -2.88
N LEU A 101 -3.87 -24.95 -1.85
CA LEU A 101 -3.04 -23.74 -1.92
C LEU A 101 -1.55 -24.06 -1.78
N GLN A 102 -1.19 -24.98 -0.91
CA GLN A 102 0.21 -25.37 -0.65
C GLN A 102 0.81 -26.28 -1.73
N ASN A 103 0.00 -26.92 -2.59
CA ASN A 103 0.47 -27.87 -3.61
C ASN A 103 1.66 -27.31 -4.46
N PRO A 104 2.87 -27.93 -4.39
CA PRO A 104 4.06 -27.42 -5.07
C PRO A 104 3.98 -27.49 -6.60
N GLU A 105 3.19 -28.41 -7.18
CA GLU A 105 3.05 -28.57 -8.63
C GLU A 105 2.38 -27.34 -9.26
N ARG A 106 1.30 -26.86 -8.64
CA ARG A 106 0.56 -25.67 -9.07
C ARG A 106 1.45 -24.43 -9.17
N HIS A 107 2.45 -24.32 -8.28
CA HIS A 107 3.40 -23.22 -8.32
C HIS A 107 4.20 -23.19 -9.64
N GLY A 108 4.35 -24.31 -10.35
CA GLY A 108 5.03 -24.40 -11.65
C GLY A 108 4.52 -23.43 -12.72
N PHE A 109 3.20 -23.26 -12.86
CA PHE A 109 2.60 -22.35 -13.84
C PHE A 109 2.78 -20.86 -13.48
N LEU A 110 2.88 -20.56 -12.19
CA LEU A 110 3.06 -19.21 -11.65
C LEU A 110 4.55 -18.85 -11.49
N ARG A 111 5.45 -19.83 -11.61
CA ARG A 111 6.92 -19.75 -11.47
C ARG A 111 7.65 -19.17 -12.70
N ARG A 112 7.05 -18.27 -13.48
CA ARG A 112 7.86 -17.38 -14.36
C ARG A 112 8.49 -16.33 -13.45
N PRO A 113 9.76 -16.46 -13.01
CA PRO A 113 10.24 -15.70 -11.87
C PRO A 113 10.63 -14.30 -12.35
N TYR A 114 9.82 -13.30 -12.03
CA TYR A 114 10.22 -11.91 -12.15
C TYR A 114 11.52 -11.73 -11.36
N GLN A 115 12.62 -11.38 -12.04
CA GLN A 115 13.95 -11.33 -11.39
C GLN A 115 14.01 -10.33 -10.22
N HIS A 116 13.03 -9.44 -10.11
CA HIS A 116 12.89 -8.39 -9.10
C HIS A 116 11.78 -8.66 -8.05
N VAL A 117 11.15 -9.85 -8.05
CA VAL A 117 10.16 -10.25 -7.06
C VAL A 117 10.51 -11.61 -6.45
N MET A 118 10.54 -11.69 -5.12
CA MET A 118 10.62 -12.95 -4.39
C MET A 118 9.20 -13.54 -4.26
N SER A 119 9.05 -14.86 -4.46
CA SER A 119 7.75 -15.53 -4.27
C SER A 119 7.32 -15.48 -2.79
N PRO A 120 6.01 -15.40 -2.48
CA PRO A 120 5.52 -15.50 -1.10
C PRO A 120 5.75 -16.90 -0.54
N ASP A 121 5.82 -17.02 0.78
CA ASP A 121 5.88 -18.31 1.48
C ASP A 121 4.47 -18.97 1.48
N PRO A 122 4.30 -20.16 0.87
CA PRO A 122 3.00 -20.83 0.78
C PRO A 122 2.47 -21.35 2.13
N ASN A 123 3.27 -21.30 3.20
CA ASN A 123 2.86 -21.68 4.55
C ASN A 123 2.33 -20.47 5.36
N ILE A 124 2.57 -19.25 4.88
CA ILE A 124 2.23 -17.99 5.59
C ILE A 124 1.14 -17.21 4.84
N LEU A 125 1.13 -17.28 3.51
CA LEU A 125 0.24 -16.51 2.65
C LEU A 125 -0.64 -17.40 1.78
N CYS A 126 -1.89 -16.99 1.57
CA CYS A 126 -2.74 -17.60 0.57
C CYS A 126 -2.10 -17.47 -0.82
N THR A 127 -1.93 -18.60 -1.49
CA THR A 127 -1.26 -18.67 -2.79
C THR A 127 -2.21 -18.52 -3.97
N CYS A 128 -3.49 -18.16 -3.77
CA CYS A 128 -4.46 -18.00 -4.87
C CYS A 128 -4.00 -16.93 -5.88
N LEU A 129 -4.52 -16.94 -7.11
CA LEU A 129 -4.05 -16.06 -8.19
C LEU A 129 -4.11 -14.58 -7.78
N THR A 130 -5.24 -14.14 -7.26
CA THR A 130 -5.44 -12.80 -6.70
C THR A 130 -4.39 -12.44 -5.65
N CYS A 131 -4.07 -13.32 -4.69
CA CYS A 131 -3.10 -13.02 -3.66
C CYS A 131 -1.65 -12.98 -4.19
N GLN A 132 -1.28 -13.83 -5.16
CA GLN A 132 0.03 -13.71 -5.81
C GLN A 132 0.16 -12.41 -6.62
N LEU A 133 -0.89 -11.99 -7.33
CA LEU A 133 -0.90 -10.71 -8.04
C LEU A 133 -0.81 -9.51 -7.10
N ARG A 134 -1.52 -9.55 -5.95
CA ARG A 134 -1.42 -8.54 -4.88
C ARG A 134 -0.01 -8.47 -4.28
N TRP A 135 0.57 -9.61 -3.90
CA TRP A 135 1.95 -9.70 -3.41
C TRP A 135 2.97 -9.15 -4.41
N ASN A 136 2.91 -9.61 -5.65
CA ASN A 136 3.82 -9.14 -6.72
C ASN A 136 3.70 -7.63 -6.92
N SER A 137 2.48 -7.07 -6.87
CA SER A 137 2.23 -5.63 -7.00
C SER A 137 2.86 -4.82 -5.87
N LEU A 138 2.78 -5.31 -4.62
CA LEU A 138 3.39 -4.65 -3.46
C LEU A 138 4.92 -4.73 -3.52
N CYS A 139 5.49 -5.88 -3.91
CA CYS A 139 6.94 -6.00 -4.11
C CYS A 139 7.43 -5.08 -5.24
N LEU A 140 6.68 -4.95 -6.32
CA LEU A 140 6.97 -4.04 -7.42
C LEU A 140 6.94 -2.57 -6.98
N ALA A 141 5.96 -2.16 -6.17
CA ALA A 141 5.89 -0.80 -5.63
C ALA A 141 7.16 -0.42 -4.83
N VAL A 142 7.66 -1.35 -4.00
CA VAL A 142 8.90 -1.15 -3.22
C VAL A 142 10.15 -1.15 -4.12
N ASP A 143 10.25 -2.07 -5.08
CA ASP A 143 11.39 -2.12 -6.01
C ASP A 143 11.43 -0.90 -6.95
N PHE A 144 10.28 -0.47 -7.46
CA PHE A 144 10.14 0.73 -8.28
C PHE A 144 10.52 2.00 -7.52
N ALA A 145 10.17 2.10 -6.22
CA ALA A 145 10.61 3.18 -5.34
C ALA A 145 12.13 3.19 -5.12
N HIS A 146 12.75 2.01 -4.96
CA HIS A 146 14.21 1.87 -4.86
C HIS A 146 14.92 2.41 -6.12
N PHE A 147 14.40 2.12 -7.32
CA PHE A 147 15.02 2.54 -8.59
C PHE A 147 14.66 3.95 -9.08
N GLN A 148 13.75 4.70 -8.42
CA GLN A 148 13.48 6.11 -8.80
C GLN A 148 14.73 6.98 -8.83
N GLY A 149 15.71 6.71 -7.95
CA GLY A 149 16.99 7.43 -7.95
C GLY A 149 17.77 7.30 -9.27
N HIS A 150 17.73 6.13 -9.91
CA HIS A 150 18.32 5.92 -11.23
C HIS A 150 17.46 6.57 -12.32
N LEU A 151 16.14 6.34 -12.29
CA LEU A 151 15.20 6.82 -13.31
C LEU A 151 15.24 8.34 -13.50
N ASP A 152 15.34 9.10 -12.41
CA ASP A 152 15.33 10.57 -12.48
C ASP A 152 16.69 11.19 -12.86
N ARG A 153 17.80 10.48 -12.64
CA ARG A 153 19.13 10.89 -13.13
C ARG A 153 19.39 10.45 -14.58
N GLY A 154 18.58 9.52 -15.09
CA GLY A 154 18.84 8.84 -16.37
C GLY A 154 19.92 7.75 -16.28
N ASP A 155 20.29 7.32 -15.07
CA ASP A 155 21.25 6.22 -14.88
C ASP A 155 20.68 4.92 -15.47
N PRO A 156 21.52 4.06 -16.10
CA PRO A 156 21.10 2.74 -16.57
C PRO A 156 20.60 1.85 -15.42
N MET A 157 19.58 1.02 -15.70
CA MET A 157 19.13 -0.02 -14.77
C MET A 157 20.19 -1.13 -14.63
N PRO A 158 20.41 -1.69 -13.43
CA PRO A 158 21.30 -2.84 -13.25
C PRO A 158 20.75 -4.12 -13.92
N MET A 159 21.22 -4.39 -15.13
CA MET A 159 20.80 -5.56 -15.90
C MET A 159 21.34 -6.88 -15.35
N ILE A 160 20.46 -7.89 -15.27
CA ILE A 160 20.77 -9.23 -14.76
C ILE A 160 20.84 -10.22 -15.94
N PRO A 161 22.01 -10.79 -16.26
CA PRO A 161 22.14 -11.77 -17.33
C PRO A 161 21.21 -12.98 -17.15
N ARG A 162 20.68 -13.52 -18.25
CA ARG A 162 19.80 -14.70 -18.23
C ARG A 162 20.47 -15.86 -17.48
N GLY A 163 19.70 -16.56 -16.66
CA GLY A 163 20.17 -17.67 -15.82
C GLY A 163 21.01 -17.27 -14.59
N ARG A 164 21.32 -15.98 -14.38
CA ARG A 164 22.01 -15.50 -13.17
C ARG A 164 21.04 -14.86 -12.18
N ASN A 165 21.35 -14.99 -10.89
CA ASN A 165 20.68 -14.26 -9.80
C ASN A 165 21.77 -13.70 -8.85
N PRO A 166 22.28 -12.48 -9.08
CA PRO A 166 23.42 -11.94 -8.35
C PRO A 166 23.07 -11.62 -6.88
N THR A 167 24.07 -11.64 -6.00
CA THR A 167 23.89 -11.48 -4.55
C THR A 167 23.26 -10.14 -4.15
N TRP A 168 23.51 -9.06 -4.89
CA TRP A 168 22.83 -7.78 -4.67
C TRP A 168 21.33 -7.88 -4.92
N ASN A 169 20.92 -8.61 -5.97
CA ASN A 169 19.52 -8.77 -6.33
C ASN A 169 18.80 -9.66 -5.32
N GLN A 170 19.42 -10.77 -4.90
CA GLN A 170 18.90 -11.64 -3.84
C GLN A 170 18.63 -10.85 -2.55
N LYS A 171 19.57 -10.00 -2.13
CA LYS A 171 19.42 -9.11 -0.96
C LYS A 171 18.28 -8.10 -1.14
N LEU A 172 18.19 -7.48 -2.32
CA LEU A 172 17.16 -6.48 -2.62
C LEU A 172 15.75 -7.10 -2.64
N VAL A 173 15.53 -8.19 -3.38
CA VAL A 173 14.19 -8.81 -3.45
C VAL A 173 13.75 -9.39 -2.10
N LYS A 174 14.69 -9.85 -1.26
CA LYS A 174 14.42 -10.26 0.12
C LYS A 174 14.04 -9.06 1.00
N ALA A 175 14.77 -7.95 0.93
CA ALA A 175 14.44 -6.74 1.68
C ALA A 175 13.07 -6.17 1.27
N ASN A 176 12.74 -6.20 -0.03
CA ASN A 176 11.42 -5.79 -0.54
C ASN A 176 10.32 -6.73 0.00
N ALA A 177 10.55 -8.05 0.00
CA ALA A 177 9.62 -9.02 0.58
C ALA A 177 9.45 -8.85 2.10
N GLU A 178 10.51 -8.50 2.84
CA GLU A 178 10.43 -8.20 4.28
C GLU A 178 9.60 -6.94 4.57
N VAL A 179 9.69 -5.92 3.71
CA VAL A 179 8.82 -4.71 3.79
C VAL A 179 7.36 -5.07 3.54
N VAL A 180 7.07 -5.86 2.49
CA VAL A 180 5.69 -6.31 2.19
C VAL A 180 5.15 -7.23 3.29
N ALA A 181 5.97 -8.12 3.85
CA ALA A 181 5.56 -9.01 4.93
C ALA A 181 5.19 -8.26 6.23
N LYS A 182 5.85 -7.13 6.53
CA LYS A 182 5.45 -6.25 7.64
C LYS A 182 4.12 -5.55 7.37
N ALA A 183 3.89 -5.09 6.15
CA ALA A 183 2.64 -4.44 5.75
C ALA A 183 1.38 -5.32 5.91
N LEU A 184 1.53 -6.64 6.09
CA LEU A 184 0.44 -7.56 6.43
C LEU A 184 0.02 -7.51 7.92
N ARG A 185 0.89 -6.96 8.79
CA ARG A 185 0.74 -7.00 10.26
C ARG A 185 0.78 -5.62 10.92
N GLU A 186 1.56 -4.71 10.35
CA GLU A 186 1.78 -3.34 10.81
C GLU A 186 1.18 -2.38 9.75
N PRO A 187 -0.04 -1.86 9.93
CA PRO A 187 -0.73 -1.03 8.93
C PRO A 187 0.04 0.21 8.46
N THR A 188 0.94 0.75 9.28
CA THR A 188 1.79 1.88 8.88
C THR A 188 2.77 1.49 7.78
N TRP A 189 3.27 0.26 7.75
CA TRP A 189 4.11 -0.21 6.64
C TRP A 189 3.33 -0.34 5.34
N TYR A 190 2.04 -0.70 5.41
CA TYR A 190 1.18 -0.66 4.22
C TYR A 190 1.03 0.79 3.72
N ALA A 191 0.72 1.73 4.61
CA ALA A 191 0.66 3.16 4.27
C ALA A 191 1.99 3.69 3.69
N CYS A 192 3.14 3.27 4.23
CA CYS A 192 4.48 3.59 3.69
C CYS A 192 4.71 3.04 2.27
N ILE A 193 4.17 1.87 1.91
CA ILE A 193 4.24 1.35 0.53
C ILE A 193 3.41 2.23 -0.40
N LEU A 194 2.21 2.65 0.01
CA LEU A 194 1.36 3.55 -0.78
C LEU A 194 2.01 4.93 -0.95
N GLU A 195 2.62 5.48 0.11
CA GLU A 195 3.41 6.73 0.06
C GLU A 195 4.58 6.62 -0.93
N ALA A 196 5.40 5.57 -0.80
CA ALA A 196 6.55 5.33 -1.67
C ALA A 196 6.14 5.17 -3.14
N HIS A 197 4.99 4.52 -3.39
CA HIS A 197 4.46 4.35 -4.73
C HIS A 197 3.83 5.61 -5.32
N LEU A 198 3.13 6.42 -4.50
CA LEU A 198 2.64 7.73 -4.93
C LEU A 198 3.81 8.64 -5.32
N ASN A 199 4.82 8.74 -4.45
CA ASN A 199 6.04 9.51 -4.71
C ASN A 199 6.73 9.05 -6.02
N SER A 200 6.79 7.74 -6.25
CA SER A 200 7.33 7.16 -7.50
C SER A 200 6.49 7.50 -8.73
N THR A 201 5.17 7.47 -8.60
CA THR A 201 4.22 7.79 -9.67
C THR A 201 4.26 9.28 -10.02
N VAL A 202 4.29 10.18 -9.02
CA VAL A 202 4.45 11.63 -9.20
C VAL A 202 5.74 11.96 -9.93
N ARG A 203 6.87 11.36 -9.52
CA ARG A 203 8.19 11.55 -10.16
C ARG A 203 8.22 11.02 -11.58
N SER A 204 7.66 9.84 -11.82
CA SER A 204 7.47 9.31 -13.18
C SER A 204 6.63 10.24 -14.07
N ILE A 205 5.47 10.70 -13.60
CA ILE A 205 4.61 11.62 -14.36
C ILE A 205 5.35 12.91 -14.70
N LYS A 206 6.15 13.49 -13.78
CA LYS A 206 7.00 14.65 -14.08
C LYS A 206 8.01 14.36 -15.20
N ARG A 207 8.81 13.30 -15.04
CA ARG A 207 9.84 12.87 -16.00
C ARG A 207 9.26 12.59 -17.39
N HIS A 208 8.07 11.98 -17.45
CA HIS A 208 7.33 11.78 -18.70
C HIS A 208 6.68 13.07 -19.21
N SER A 209 6.29 14.01 -18.34
CA SER A 209 5.71 15.30 -18.73
C SER A 209 6.72 16.18 -19.48
N GLU A 210 7.95 16.24 -18.97
CA GLU A 210 9.05 17.08 -19.47
C GLU A 210 9.63 16.56 -20.80
N ASN A 211 9.54 15.25 -21.04
CA ASN A 211 9.95 14.64 -22.30
C ASN A 211 9.03 15.06 -23.46
N LYS A 212 9.44 16.10 -24.21
CA LYS A 212 8.74 16.65 -25.38
C LYS A 212 8.60 15.68 -26.56
N GLY A 213 9.40 14.61 -26.62
CA GLY A 213 9.31 13.58 -27.66
C GLY A 213 8.18 12.55 -27.43
N ASN A 214 7.82 12.32 -26.17
CA ASN A 214 6.84 11.29 -25.78
C ASN A 214 5.38 11.72 -26.05
N ARG A 215 4.84 11.44 -27.24
CA ARG A 215 3.44 11.79 -27.61
C ARG A 215 2.35 10.85 -27.06
N ARG A 216 2.66 9.96 -26.11
CA ARG A 216 1.66 9.07 -25.49
C ARG A 216 0.62 9.88 -24.69
N ARG A 217 -0.59 9.32 -24.53
CA ARG A 217 -1.59 9.82 -23.57
C ARG A 217 -1.01 9.67 -22.15
N ARG A 218 -1.17 10.70 -21.32
CA ARG A 218 -0.57 10.81 -19.97
C ARG A 218 -1.64 10.98 -18.90
N PHE A 219 -1.30 10.66 -17.64
CA PHE A 219 -2.07 11.14 -16.49
C PHE A 219 -2.00 12.68 -16.38
N ARG A 220 -3.09 13.31 -15.93
CA ARG A 220 -3.16 14.77 -15.73
C ARG A 220 -2.95 15.11 -14.27
N MET A 221 -1.73 15.53 -13.94
CA MET A 221 -1.30 16.01 -12.63
C MET A 221 -0.89 17.49 -12.76
N THR A 222 -1.33 18.34 -11.83
CA THR A 222 -0.95 19.75 -11.71
C THR A 222 0.04 19.94 -10.56
N LYS A 223 0.47 21.18 -10.29
CA LYS A 223 1.36 21.48 -9.15
C LYS A 223 0.60 21.39 -7.82
N GLU A 224 -0.68 21.67 -7.84
CA GLU A 224 -1.58 21.63 -6.69
C GLU A 224 -1.86 20.17 -6.28
N ASP A 225 -2.02 19.27 -7.26
CA ASP A 225 -2.12 17.82 -7.01
C ASP A 225 -0.85 17.27 -6.34
N GLU A 226 0.33 17.68 -6.82
CA GLU A 226 1.62 17.34 -6.22
C GLU A 226 1.72 17.85 -4.78
N GLN A 227 1.42 19.13 -4.56
CA GLN A 227 1.52 19.78 -3.24
C GLN A 227 0.55 19.21 -2.21
N ALA A 228 -0.62 18.71 -2.64
CA ALA A 228 -1.56 18.03 -1.76
C ALA A 228 -0.98 16.72 -1.17
N GLY A 229 -0.09 16.04 -1.89
CA GLY A 229 0.44 14.73 -1.48
C GLY A 229 -0.66 13.67 -1.35
N THR A 230 -1.64 13.70 -2.28
CA THR A 230 -2.75 12.75 -2.36
C THR A 230 -2.82 12.14 -3.77
N ASP A 231 -3.43 10.97 -3.89
CA ASP A 231 -3.56 10.28 -5.17
C ASP A 231 -4.80 10.67 -6.00
N LEU A 232 -5.62 11.62 -5.54
CA LEU A 232 -6.93 11.96 -6.13
C LEU A 232 -6.88 12.35 -7.62
N PHE A 233 -5.75 12.90 -8.09
CA PHE A 233 -5.55 13.17 -9.52
C PHE A 233 -5.52 11.89 -10.37
N LEU A 234 -5.21 10.75 -9.77
CA LEU A 234 -5.29 9.42 -10.34
C LEU A 234 -6.72 8.87 -10.38
N GLU A 235 -7.79 9.59 -9.98
CA GLU A 235 -9.16 9.23 -10.38
C GLU A 235 -9.52 9.74 -11.79
N ARG A 236 -8.76 10.72 -12.32
CA ARG A 236 -8.99 11.30 -13.65
C ARG A 236 -8.68 10.32 -14.79
N SER A 237 -9.25 10.56 -15.97
CA SER A 237 -9.13 9.70 -17.15
C SER A 237 -7.70 9.68 -17.76
N GLY A 238 -6.90 8.67 -17.39
CA GLY A 238 -5.53 8.46 -17.87
C GLY A 238 -5.39 7.49 -19.06
N PRO A 239 -4.16 7.15 -19.46
CA PRO A 239 -3.88 5.97 -20.27
C PRO A 239 -4.24 4.69 -19.50
N PRO A 240 -4.58 3.57 -20.18
CA PRO A 240 -4.71 2.28 -19.49
C PRO A 240 -3.40 1.91 -18.79
N THR A 241 -3.51 1.24 -17.65
CA THR A 241 -2.33 0.81 -16.89
C THR A 241 -1.58 -0.28 -17.65
N VAL A 242 -0.26 -0.18 -17.68
CA VAL A 242 0.63 -1.15 -18.34
C VAL A 242 0.63 -2.47 -17.58
N ASP A 243 0.76 -3.59 -18.30
CA ASP A 243 0.99 -4.92 -17.73
C ASP A 243 2.16 -4.93 -16.73
N PHE A 244 2.17 -5.95 -15.85
CA PHE A 244 3.21 -6.11 -14.84
C PHE A 244 4.62 -6.08 -15.48
N PRO A 245 5.51 -5.13 -15.10
CA PRO A 245 6.86 -5.02 -15.63
C PRO A 245 7.65 -6.34 -15.54
N PHE A 246 8.04 -6.93 -16.66
CA PHE A 246 8.77 -8.21 -16.63
C PHE A 246 10.26 -8.03 -16.25
N HIS A 247 10.87 -6.93 -16.69
CA HIS A 247 12.24 -6.51 -16.35
C HIS A 247 12.24 -5.06 -15.82
N ARG A 248 13.28 -4.69 -15.06
CA ARG A 248 13.43 -3.32 -14.52
C ARG A 248 13.59 -2.25 -15.61
N ASP A 249 14.10 -2.59 -16.79
CA ASP A 249 14.12 -1.69 -17.96
C ASP A 249 12.72 -1.15 -18.33
N ASN A 250 11.66 -1.91 -18.05
CA ASN A 250 10.28 -1.45 -18.30
C ASN A 250 9.92 -0.25 -17.40
N TYR A 251 10.64 0.00 -16.30
CA TYR A 251 10.39 1.14 -15.40
C TYR A 251 10.62 2.50 -16.10
N TYR A 252 11.48 2.58 -17.12
CA TYR A 252 11.62 3.80 -17.94
C TYR A 252 10.34 4.18 -18.70
N MET A 253 9.45 3.21 -18.92
CA MET A 253 8.19 3.38 -19.64
C MET A 253 6.97 3.41 -18.71
N LEU A 254 7.21 3.30 -17.39
CA LEU A 254 6.18 3.16 -16.36
C LEU A 254 5.81 4.52 -15.77
N GLU A 255 4.90 5.22 -16.45
CA GLU A 255 4.36 6.51 -15.98
C GLU A 255 3.59 6.37 -14.66
N ALA A 256 2.70 5.39 -14.58
CA ALA A 256 2.00 4.98 -13.37
C ALA A 256 1.72 3.47 -13.42
N TYR A 257 1.84 2.79 -12.28
CA TYR A 257 1.35 1.42 -12.10
C TYR A 257 0.16 1.43 -11.15
N LEU A 258 -0.99 0.98 -11.63
CA LEU A 258 -2.26 0.95 -10.91
C LEU A 258 -2.94 -0.41 -11.19
N PRO A 259 -2.46 -1.49 -10.54
CA PRO A 259 -3.01 -2.83 -10.74
C PRO A 259 -4.49 -2.86 -10.33
N ASN A 260 -5.19 -3.89 -10.78
CA ASN A 260 -6.58 -4.14 -10.38
C ASN A 260 -7.58 -3.01 -10.75
N ARG A 261 -7.29 -2.13 -11.72
CA ARG A 261 -8.27 -1.20 -12.32
C ARG A 261 -8.20 -1.14 -13.86
N GLY A 262 -9.36 -0.98 -14.50
CA GLY A 262 -9.55 -0.79 -15.94
C GLY A 262 -10.47 0.41 -16.25
N TRP A 263 -10.24 1.11 -17.36
CA TRP A 263 -11.06 2.28 -17.72
C TRP A 263 -12.33 1.80 -18.43
N ASN A 264 -13.50 2.08 -17.84
CA ASN A 264 -14.77 1.88 -18.54
C ASN A 264 -15.06 3.11 -19.40
N GLY A 265 -15.11 2.92 -20.72
CA GLY A 265 -15.43 3.97 -21.68
C GLY A 265 -16.86 4.49 -21.55
N ASP A 266 -17.81 3.59 -21.33
CA ASP A 266 -19.25 3.87 -21.37
C ASP A 266 -19.74 4.54 -20.08
N GLU A 267 -19.19 4.11 -18.93
CA GLU A 267 -19.46 4.71 -17.62
C GLU A 267 -18.52 5.89 -17.27
N GLY A 268 -17.50 6.16 -18.10
CA GLY A 268 -16.56 7.27 -17.90
C GLY A 268 -15.74 7.21 -16.61
N ARG A 269 -15.47 6.02 -16.06
CA ARG A 269 -14.85 5.83 -14.74
C ARG A 269 -13.83 4.69 -14.67
N TRP A 270 -13.14 4.59 -13.54
CA TRP A 270 -12.48 3.33 -13.16
C TRP A 270 -13.47 2.27 -12.74
N MET A 271 -13.28 1.09 -13.29
CA MET A 271 -13.75 -0.15 -12.69
C MET A 271 -12.57 -0.84 -12.01
N TYR A 272 -12.77 -1.26 -10.77
CA TYR A 272 -11.77 -1.96 -9.96
C TYR A 272 -12.10 -3.44 -9.88
N MET A 273 -11.09 -4.28 -9.64
CA MET A 273 -11.29 -5.71 -9.36
C MET A 273 -12.22 -5.87 -8.15
N ASP A 274 -13.13 -6.84 -8.25
CA ASP A 274 -14.04 -7.23 -7.17
C ASP A 274 -13.26 -7.51 -5.87
N ALA A 275 -13.83 -7.15 -4.72
CA ALA A 275 -13.26 -7.51 -3.42
C ALA A 275 -13.21 -9.03 -3.27
N ASN A 276 -14.29 -9.70 -3.71
CA ASN A 276 -14.57 -11.12 -3.50
C ASN A 276 -13.89 -12.02 -4.55
N GLN A 277 -12.93 -11.48 -5.32
CA GLN A 277 -12.19 -12.27 -6.31
C GLN A 277 -11.24 -13.28 -5.64
N HIS A 278 -10.79 -12.99 -4.42
CA HIS A 278 -10.04 -13.93 -3.59
C HIS A 278 -10.82 -15.24 -3.37
N ASP A 279 -12.08 -15.13 -2.91
CA ASP A 279 -12.91 -16.27 -2.53
C ASP A 279 -13.26 -17.13 -3.76
N ARG A 280 -13.49 -16.48 -4.91
CA ARG A 280 -13.69 -17.15 -6.20
C ARG A 280 -12.45 -17.93 -6.63
N ASP A 281 -11.26 -17.34 -6.51
CA ASP A 281 -10.01 -18.02 -6.85
C ASP A 281 -9.76 -19.21 -5.91
N VAL A 282 -9.94 -19.05 -4.60
CA VAL A 282 -9.78 -20.13 -3.60
C VAL A 282 -10.76 -21.28 -3.89
N ALA A 283 -12.05 -20.98 -4.07
CA ALA A 283 -13.07 -21.99 -4.38
C ALA A 283 -12.82 -22.69 -5.74
N MET A 284 -12.30 -21.98 -6.74
CA MET A 284 -11.91 -22.59 -8.03
C MET A 284 -10.75 -23.57 -7.85
N LEU A 285 -9.77 -23.21 -7.02
CA LEU A 285 -8.59 -24.03 -6.74
C LEU A 285 -8.92 -25.29 -5.92
N ALA A 286 -9.79 -25.17 -4.91
CA ALA A 286 -10.31 -26.31 -4.15
C ALA A 286 -10.98 -27.34 -5.09
N ARG A 287 -11.88 -26.89 -5.97
CA ARG A 287 -12.57 -27.72 -6.97
C ARG A 287 -11.64 -28.30 -8.04
N TRP A 288 -10.49 -27.68 -8.31
CA TRP A 288 -9.47 -28.22 -9.21
C TRP A 288 -8.66 -29.32 -8.52
N TYR A 289 -8.25 -29.09 -7.27
CA TYR A 289 -7.46 -30.03 -6.48
C TYR A 289 -8.25 -31.29 -6.07
N GLN A 290 -9.55 -31.15 -5.74
CA GLN A 290 -10.45 -32.29 -5.55
C GLN A 290 -10.50 -33.18 -6.79
N ARG A 291 -10.72 -32.59 -7.98
CA ARG A 291 -10.71 -33.33 -9.26
C ARG A 291 -9.35 -33.94 -9.60
N GLN A 292 -8.22 -33.37 -9.16
CA GLN A 292 -6.94 -34.06 -9.28
C GLN A 292 -6.92 -35.34 -8.42
N LYS A 293 -7.29 -35.25 -7.13
CA LYS A 293 -7.35 -36.42 -6.23
C LYS A 293 -8.28 -37.53 -6.74
N GLU A 294 -9.38 -37.17 -7.41
CA GLU A 294 -10.32 -38.11 -8.02
C GLU A 294 -9.78 -38.79 -9.30
N ASN A 295 -8.83 -38.16 -10.00
CA ASN A 295 -8.26 -38.67 -11.26
C ASN A 295 -6.87 -39.30 -11.10
N THR A 296 -6.19 -39.11 -9.96
CA THR A 296 -5.02 -39.91 -9.60
C THR A 296 -5.51 -41.27 -9.09
N PRO A 297 -5.20 -42.39 -9.76
CA PRO A 297 -5.56 -43.71 -9.25
C PRO A 297 -4.86 -43.96 -7.90
N ALA A 298 -5.52 -44.66 -7.00
CA ALA A 298 -4.88 -45.16 -5.80
C ALA A 298 -3.96 -46.33 -6.19
N ASP A 299 -2.64 -46.07 -6.21
CA ASP A 299 -1.63 -47.12 -6.41
C ASP A 299 -1.76 -48.18 -5.30
N THR A 300 -1.75 -49.46 -5.73
CA THR A 300 -1.86 -50.67 -4.91
C THR A 300 -0.51 -51.19 -4.44
#